data_AF-A0A371NEJ4-F1
#
_entry.id   AF-A0A371NEJ4-F1
#
_cell.length_a   1.000
_cell.length_b   1.000
_cell.length_c   1.000
_cell.angle_alpha   90.00
_cell.angle_beta   90.00
_cell.angle_gamma   90.00
#
_symmetry.space_group_name_H-M   'P 1'
#
loop_
_entity.id
_entity.type
_entity.pdbx_description
1 polymer ?
#
loop_
_entity_poly.entity_id
_entity_poly.type
_entity_poly.pdbx_seq_one_letter_code
_entity_poly.pdbx_strand_id
1 'polypeptide(L)'
;MISRIFTKYISVALQNLIQRCLKVIYMDSRGQVSLEYLLLILVVLLILGGVTIPLIGSSIEASTDVSRASDAKVAVQTIANAADIVYANGPGAKRTVSFYIPVKGVLITGNNSVIFTVTYTNGTVSNITAPTQYNLTSQSVEVQRGWYTAVIYWPLNSNNVVVTNVTRK
;
A
#
# COMPACT_ATOMS: atom_id res chain seq x y z
N MET A 1 22.67 -27.50 -14.88
CA MET A 1 23.77 -28.19 -14.18
C MET A 1 24.10 -27.57 -12.81
N ILE A 2 24.09 -26.23 -12.68
CA ILE A 2 24.40 -25.49 -11.44
C ILE A 2 23.37 -25.68 -10.30
N SER A 3 22.09 -25.86 -10.61
CA SER A 3 21.02 -26.07 -9.60
C SER A 3 21.20 -27.36 -8.77
N ARG A 4 21.65 -28.47 -9.38
CA ARG A 4 21.89 -29.74 -8.66
C ARG A 4 23.09 -29.68 -7.71
N ILE A 5 24.08 -28.84 -8.01
CA ILE A 5 25.26 -28.62 -7.15
C ILE A 5 24.87 -27.83 -5.90
N PHE A 6 24.00 -26.83 -6.05
CA PHE A 6 23.53 -26.00 -4.93
C PHE A 6 22.65 -26.76 -3.94
N THR A 7 21.74 -27.63 -4.45
CA THR A 7 20.91 -28.51 -3.60
C THR A 7 21.75 -29.54 -2.84
N LYS A 8 22.81 -30.07 -3.47
CA LYS A 8 23.74 -31.01 -2.81
C LYS A 8 24.55 -30.31 -1.72
N TYR A 9 24.96 -29.07 -1.94
CA TYR A 9 25.68 -28.27 -0.93
C TYR A 9 24.81 -27.97 0.30
N ILE A 10 23.55 -27.56 0.09
CA ILE A 10 22.59 -27.33 1.18
C ILE A 10 22.30 -28.63 1.94
N SER A 11 22.13 -29.76 1.24
CA SER A 11 21.93 -31.07 1.86
C SER A 11 23.13 -31.53 2.69
N VAL A 12 24.36 -31.33 2.21
CA VAL A 12 25.58 -31.71 2.93
C VAL A 12 25.83 -30.79 4.12
N ALA A 13 25.57 -29.49 3.99
CA ALA A 13 25.65 -28.55 5.10
C ALA A 13 24.64 -28.90 6.22
N LEU A 14 23.41 -29.27 5.84
CA LEU A 14 22.37 -29.70 6.76
C LEU A 14 22.75 -31.02 7.47
N GLN A 15 23.29 -32.00 6.74
CA GLN A 15 23.77 -33.25 7.35
C GLN A 15 24.96 -33.03 8.28
N ASN A 16 25.91 -32.17 7.92
CA ASN A 16 27.04 -31.83 8.79
C ASN A 16 26.61 -31.10 10.06
N LEU A 17 25.57 -30.26 9.99
CA LEU A 17 24.99 -29.59 11.15
C LEU A 17 24.32 -30.59 12.09
N ILE A 18 23.54 -31.54 11.54
CA ILE A 18 22.88 -32.61 12.29
C ILE A 18 23.90 -33.53 12.97
N GLN A 19 24.95 -33.94 12.25
CA GLN A 19 26.03 -34.78 12.79
C GLN A 19 26.81 -34.09 13.92
N ARG A 20 27.02 -32.77 13.82
CA ARG A 20 27.64 -31.98 14.89
C ARG A 20 26.75 -31.88 16.12
N CYS A 21 25.44 -31.72 15.96
CA CYS A 21 24.48 -31.74 17.09
C CYS A 21 24.49 -33.11 17.78
N LEU A 22 24.50 -34.20 17.01
CA LEU A 22 24.56 -35.57 17.52
C LEU A 22 25.85 -35.86 18.32
N LYS A 23 26.97 -35.27 17.88
CA LYS A 23 28.26 -35.40 18.58
C LYS A 23 28.30 -34.63 19.90
N VAL A 24 27.62 -33.48 19.98
CA VAL A 24 27.48 -32.71 21.24
C VAL A 24 26.67 -33.48 22.28
N ILE A 25 25.65 -34.24 21.84
CA ILE A 25 24.84 -35.10 22.70
C ILE A 25 25.67 -36.28 23.29
N TYR A 26 26.78 -36.68 22.66
CA TYR A 26 27.61 -37.82 23.12
C TYR A 26 28.81 -37.41 24.00
N MET A 27 28.93 -36.14 24.42
CA MET A 27 30.07 -35.67 25.21
C MET A 27 29.83 -35.83 26.72
N ASP A 28 30.92 -36.06 27.47
CA ASP A 28 30.99 -36.43 28.91
C ASP A 28 29.87 -35.82 29.80
N SER A 29 29.38 -36.64 30.73
CA SER A 29 28.11 -36.50 31.48
C SER A 29 27.93 -35.21 32.31
N ARG A 30 28.95 -34.34 32.33
CA ARG A 30 28.95 -33.07 33.07
C ARG A 30 28.71 -31.92 32.09
N GLY A 31 27.46 -31.46 31.99
CA GLY A 31 27.06 -30.29 31.20
C GLY A 31 26.27 -30.59 29.92
N GLN A 32 26.09 -31.87 29.56
CA GLN A 32 25.25 -32.32 28.44
C GLN A 32 23.81 -31.79 28.55
N VAL A 33 23.23 -31.88 29.75
CA VAL A 33 21.86 -31.42 30.03
C VAL A 33 21.73 -29.92 29.77
N SER A 34 22.67 -29.11 30.24
CA SER A 34 22.65 -27.65 30.02
C SER A 34 22.79 -27.27 28.54
N LEU A 35 23.61 -28.02 27.78
CA LEU A 35 23.78 -27.82 26.34
C LEU A 35 22.53 -28.20 25.55
N GLU A 36 21.83 -29.27 25.93
CA GLU A 36 20.58 -29.68 25.31
C GLU A 36 19.49 -28.62 25.48
N TYR A 37 19.33 -28.08 26.69
CA TYR A 37 18.39 -27.00 26.94
C TYR A 37 18.76 -25.70 26.20
N LEU A 38 20.05 -25.37 26.11
CA LEU A 38 20.51 -24.22 25.32
C LEU A 38 20.17 -24.39 23.83
N LEU A 39 20.38 -25.59 23.29
CA LEU A 39 20.09 -25.91 21.89
C LEU A 39 18.57 -25.91 21.63
N LEU A 40 17.76 -26.38 22.58
CA LEU A 40 16.31 -26.31 22.51
C LEU A 40 15.83 -24.86 22.44
N ILE A 41 16.32 -23.99 23.33
CA ILE A 41 15.99 -22.56 23.33
C ILE A 41 16.41 -21.90 22.01
N LEU A 42 17.59 -22.23 21.49
CA LEU A 42 18.06 -21.73 20.20
C LEU A 42 17.12 -22.13 19.05
N VAL A 43 16.68 -23.39 19.00
CA VAL A 43 15.74 -23.87 17.98
C VAL A 43 14.40 -23.12 18.08
N VAL A 44 13.88 -22.91 19.29
CA VAL A 44 12.65 -22.12 19.50
C VAL A 44 12.83 -20.69 19.00
N LEU A 45 13.95 -20.04 19.31
CA LEU A 45 14.25 -18.69 18.83
C LEU A 45 14.35 -18.63 17.29
N LEU A 46 14.93 -19.65 16.65
CA LEU A 46 15.01 -19.73 15.20
C LEU A 46 13.62 -19.91 14.55
N ILE A 47 12.76 -20.74 15.15
CA ILE A 47 11.37 -20.92 14.68
C ILE A 47 10.60 -19.60 14.84
N LEU A 48 10.70 -18.95 15.99
CA LEU A 48 10.06 -17.65 16.24
C LEU A 48 10.55 -16.58 15.26
N GLY A 49 11.86 -16.46 15.06
CA GLY A 49 12.43 -15.53 14.07
C GLY A 49 11.95 -15.82 12.65
N GLY A 50 11.86 -17.10 12.27
CA GLY A 50 11.39 -17.53 10.96
C GLY A 50 9.93 -17.18 10.68
N VAL A 51 9.06 -17.14 11.70
CA VAL A 51 7.65 -16.78 11.56
C VAL A 51 7.42 -15.27 11.73
N THR A 52 8.13 -14.64 12.67
CA THR A 52 7.93 -13.22 13.01
C THR A 52 8.38 -12.28 11.88
N ILE A 53 9.51 -12.54 11.22
CA ILE A 53 10.02 -11.67 10.15
C ILE A 53 9.04 -11.54 8.98
N PRO A 54 8.52 -12.62 8.36
CA PRO A 54 7.57 -12.48 7.26
C PRO A 54 6.24 -11.87 7.70
N LEU A 55 5.76 -12.16 8.92
CA LEU A 55 4.53 -11.57 9.45
C LEU A 55 4.63 -10.05 9.61
N ILE A 56 5.76 -9.54 10.08
CA ILE A 56 5.99 -8.09 10.18
C ILE A 56 5.95 -7.45 8.79
N GLY A 57 6.64 -8.05 7.81
CA GLY A 57 6.64 -7.57 6.42
C GLY A 57 5.23 -7.46 5.84
N SER A 58 4.45 -8.54 5.91
CA SER A 58 3.07 -8.54 5.41
C SER A 58 2.16 -7.54 6.15
N SER A 59 2.40 -7.33 7.45
CA SER A 59 1.62 -6.38 8.25
C SER A 59 1.90 -4.93 7.84
N ILE A 60 3.15 -4.60 7.53
CA ILE A 60 3.55 -3.27 7.04
C ILE A 60 2.93 -3.00 5.67
N GLU A 61 2.99 -3.96 4.76
CA GLU A 61 2.41 -3.86 3.43
C GLU A 61 0.90 -3.63 3.49
N ALA A 62 0.18 -4.45 4.25
CA ALA A 62 -1.26 -4.31 4.46
C ALA A 62 -1.63 -2.94 5.08
N SER A 63 -0.89 -2.51 6.10
CA SER A 63 -1.12 -1.21 6.76
C SER A 63 -0.88 -0.04 5.79
N THR A 64 0.16 -0.15 4.95
CA THR A 64 0.47 0.85 3.92
C THR A 64 -0.63 0.92 2.88
N ASP A 65 -1.17 -0.22 2.45
CA ASP A 65 -2.23 -0.28 1.46
C ASP A 65 -3.57 0.27 2.00
N VAL A 66 -3.89 0.00 3.27
CA VAL A 66 -5.04 0.62 3.94
C VAL A 66 -4.88 2.14 4.02
N SER A 67 -3.71 2.63 4.42
CA SER A 67 -3.43 4.08 4.45
C SER A 67 -3.56 4.72 3.07
N ARG A 68 -3.01 4.08 2.01
CA ARG A 68 -3.15 4.57 0.64
C ARG A 68 -4.60 4.62 0.17
N ALA A 69 -5.39 3.59 0.45
CA ALA A 69 -6.80 3.56 0.10
C ALA A 69 -7.59 4.65 0.84
N SER A 70 -7.30 4.83 2.13
CA SER A 70 -7.93 5.85 2.98
C SER A 70 -7.62 7.26 2.46
N ASP A 71 -6.35 7.58 2.22
CA ASP A 71 -5.94 8.89 1.71
C ASP A 71 -6.54 9.17 0.32
N ALA A 72 -6.54 8.17 -0.55
CA ALA A 72 -7.18 8.24 -1.85
C ALA A 72 -8.69 8.54 -1.72
N LYS A 73 -9.37 7.86 -0.78
CA LYS A 73 -10.80 8.09 -0.52
C LYS A 73 -11.07 9.51 -0.05
N VAL A 74 -10.24 10.03 0.86
CA VAL A 74 -10.33 11.41 1.34
C VAL A 74 -10.13 12.40 0.19
N ALA A 75 -9.16 12.14 -0.70
CA ALA A 75 -8.89 13.00 -1.85
C ALA A 75 -10.09 13.08 -2.81
N VAL A 76 -10.62 11.93 -3.25
CA VAL A 76 -11.79 11.91 -4.16
C VAL A 76 -13.04 12.50 -3.49
N GLN A 77 -13.24 12.25 -2.20
CA GLN A 77 -14.38 12.80 -1.46
C GLN A 77 -14.29 14.32 -1.30
N THR A 78 -13.08 14.85 -1.09
CA THR A 78 -12.85 16.29 -0.98
C THR A 78 -13.20 17.00 -2.28
N ILE A 79 -12.83 16.43 -3.42
CA ILE A 79 -13.17 16.96 -4.75
C ILE A 79 -14.68 16.84 -5.00
N ALA A 80 -15.27 15.67 -4.71
CA ALA A 80 -16.70 15.43 -4.89
C ALA A 80 -17.56 16.40 -4.07
N ASN A 81 -17.26 16.53 -2.77
CA ASN A 81 -17.95 17.46 -1.88
C ASN A 81 -17.78 18.92 -2.35
N ALA A 82 -16.61 19.29 -2.85
CA ALA A 82 -16.37 20.63 -3.38
C ALA A 82 -17.21 20.90 -4.64
N ALA A 83 -17.38 19.89 -5.50
CA ALA A 83 -18.24 19.99 -6.67
C ALA A 83 -19.72 20.15 -6.27
N ASP A 84 -20.19 19.37 -5.30
CA ASP A 84 -21.57 19.47 -4.80
C ASP A 84 -21.83 20.85 -4.16
N ILE A 85 -20.87 21.39 -3.41
CA ILE A 85 -20.96 22.75 -2.84
C ILE A 85 -20.96 23.82 -3.94
N VAL A 86 -20.08 23.71 -4.94
CA VAL A 86 -20.03 24.67 -6.06
C VAL A 86 -21.35 24.63 -6.83
N TYR A 87 -21.93 23.46 -7.03
CA TYR A 87 -23.24 23.34 -7.63
C TYR A 87 -24.33 23.98 -6.76
N ALA A 88 -24.36 23.69 -5.46
CA ALA A 88 -25.37 24.26 -4.55
C ALA A 88 -25.34 25.80 -4.51
N ASN A 89 -24.17 26.41 -4.75
CA ASN A 89 -24.02 27.87 -4.82
C ASN A 89 -24.43 28.47 -6.18
N GLY A 90 -24.70 27.65 -7.19
CA GLY A 90 -25.18 28.07 -8.50
C GLY A 90 -24.09 28.40 -9.54
N PRO A 91 -24.50 28.70 -10.78
CA PRO A 91 -23.59 29.00 -11.88
C PRO A 91 -22.68 30.20 -11.57
N GLY A 92 -21.41 30.12 -11.93
CA GLY A 92 -20.40 31.14 -11.64
C GLY A 92 -19.68 30.96 -10.30
N ALA A 93 -20.14 30.05 -9.44
CA ALA A 93 -19.44 29.71 -8.22
C ALA A 93 -18.10 29.02 -8.51
N LYS A 94 -17.11 29.29 -7.64
CA LYS A 94 -15.78 28.69 -7.69
C LYS A 94 -15.30 28.33 -6.29
N ARG A 95 -14.56 27.23 -6.18
CA ARG A 95 -13.94 26.79 -4.94
C ARG A 95 -12.59 26.15 -5.24
N THR A 96 -11.58 26.53 -4.47
CA THR A 96 -10.26 25.90 -4.52
C THR A 96 -10.15 24.92 -3.37
N VAL A 97 -9.70 23.70 -3.65
CA VAL A 97 -9.47 22.68 -2.62
C VAL A 97 -8.06 22.13 -2.73
N SER A 98 -7.54 21.71 -1.58
CA SER A 98 -6.26 21.01 -1.47
C SER A 98 -6.51 19.57 -1.05
N PHE A 99 -5.82 18.63 -1.68
CA PHE A 99 -5.92 17.21 -1.36
C PHE A 99 -4.55 16.55 -1.52
N TYR A 100 -4.37 15.44 -0.81
CA TYR A 100 -3.15 14.65 -0.86
C TYR A 100 -3.34 13.42 -1.74
N ILE A 101 -2.37 13.16 -2.62
CA ILE A 101 -2.31 11.97 -3.45
C ILE A 101 -1.28 11.00 -2.85
N PRO A 102 -1.69 9.79 -2.41
CA PRO A 102 -0.82 8.89 -1.66
C PRO A 102 0.17 8.11 -2.52
N VAL A 103 -0.15 7.87 -3.79
CA VAL A 103 0.65 7.10 -4.75
C VAL A 103 0.46 7.67 -6.16
N LYS A 104 1.40 7.39 -7.07
CA LYS A 104 1.19 7.68 -8.49
C LYS A 104 -0.09 7.01 -8.99
N GLY A 105 -0.86 7.71 -9.82
CA GLY A 105 -2.13 7.20 -10.30
C GLY A 105 -2.80 8.16 -11.27
N VAL A 106 -4.01 7.80 -11.67
CA VAL A 106 -4.83 8.62 -12.56
C VAL A 106 -6.04 9.11 -11.79
N LEU A 107 -6.23 10.43 -11.80
CA LEU A 107 -7.43 11.09 -11.31
C LEU A 107 -8.37 11.33 -12.48
N ILE A 108 -9.57 10.76 -12.40
CA ILE A 108 -10.59 10.83 -13.43
C ILE A 108 -11.82 11.52 -12.82
N THR A 109 -12.28 12.58 -13.47
CA THR A 109 -13.57 13.20 -13.17
C THR A 109 -14.48 12.97 -14.36
N GLY A 110 -15.76 12.69 -14.12
CA GLY A 110 -16.71 12.55 -15.21
C GLY A 110 -18.02 11.97 -14.73
N ASN A 111 -19.11 12.33 -15.43
CA ASN A 111 -20.47 11.96 -15.02
C ASN A 111 -20.70 12.35 -13.55
N ASN A 112 -21.42 11.54 -12.79
CA ASN A 112 -21.65 11.72 -11.36
C ASN A 112 -20.54 11.11 -10.47
N SER A 113 -19.27 11.15 -10.88
CA SER A 113 -18.21 10.51 -10.10
C SER A 113 -16.82 11.13 -10.23
N VAL A 114 -16.08 11.06 -9.14
CA VAL A 114 -14.63 11.27 -9.08
C VAL A 114 -13.98 9.93 -8.76
N ILE A 115 -13.03 9.51 -9.60
CA ILE A 115 -12.34 8.22 -9.50
C ILE A 115 -10.84 8.48 -9.38
N PHE A 116 -10.20 7.78 -8.44
CA PHE A 116 -8.75 7.75 -8.34
C PHE A 116 -8.24 6.31 -8.38
N THR A 117 -7.28 6.07 -9.26
CA THR A 117 -6.67 4.74 -9.45
C THR A 117 -5.48 4.57 -8.52
N VAL A 118 -5.56 3.64 -7.57
CA VAL A 118 -4.51 3.32 -6.58
C VAL A 118 -3.83 2.01 -6.96
N THR A 119 -2.49 1.99 -6.91
CA THR A 119 -1.71 0.74 -6.98
C THR A 119 -1.20 0.36 -5.60
N TYR A 120 -1.56 -0.85 -5.15
CA TYR A 120 -1.18 -1.43 -3.86
C TYR A 120 0.24 -2.04 -3.88
N THR A 121 0.76 -2.37 -2.70
CA THR A 121 2.11 -2.95 -2.54
C THR A 121 2.27 -4.28 -3.29
N ASN A 122 1.23 -5.10 -3.35
CA ASN A 122 1.20 -6.35 -4.10
C ASN A 122 1.02 -6.17 -5.63
N GLY A 123 0.98 -4.93 -6.14
CA GLY A 123 0.76 -4.60 -7.55
C GLY A 123 -0.70 -4.59 -8.00
N THR A 124 -1.65 -4.92 -7.13
CA THR A 124 -3.07 -4.83 -7.43
C THR A 124 -3.48 -3.38 -7.65
N VAL A 125 -4.31 -3.14 -8.66
CA VAL A 125 -4.85 -1.82 -8.97
C VAL A 125 -6.33 -1.78 -8.59
N SER A 126 -6.75 -0.72 -7.89
CA SER A 126 -8.14 -0.51 -7.51
C SER A 126 -8.59 0.93 -7.74
N ASN A 127 -9.86 1.07 -8.11
CA ASN A 127 -10.49 2.35 -8.39
C ASN A 127 -11.27 2.81 -7.16
N ILE A 128 -10.77 3.86 -6.51
CA ILE A 128 -11.45 4.50 -5.40
C ILE A 128 -12.39 5.56 -5.94
N THR A 129 -13.70 5.37 -5.73
CA THR A 129 -14.74 6.22 -6.31
C THR A 129 -15.47 7.02 -5.23
N ALA A 130 -15.76 8.28 -5.52
CA ALA A 130 -16.72 9.10 -4.79
C ALA A 130 -17.80 9.59 -5.75
N PRO A 131 -19.09 9.34 -5.46
CA PRO A 131 -20.18 9.88 -6.26
C PRO A 131 -20.34 11.38 -6.01
N THR A 132 -20.82 12.09 -7.02
CA THR A 132 -21.28 13.48 -6.95
C THR A 132 -22.77 13.55 -7.29
N GLN A 133 -23.47 14.52 -6.71
CA GLN A 133 -24.90 14.72 -7.01
C GLN A 133 -25.14 15.22 -8.43
N TYR A 134 -24.09 15.76 -9.08
CA TYR A 134 -24.17 16.40 -10.39
C TYR A 134 -23.09 15.93 -11.36
N ASN A 135 -23.33 16.19 -12.64
CA ASN A 135 -22.43 15.83 -13.72
C ASN A 135 -21.17 16.70 -13.72
N LEU A 136 -20.03 16.02 -13.68
CA LEU A 136 -18.70 16.58 -13.86
C LEU A 136 -18.28 16.46 -15.32
N THR A 137 -17.45 17.41 -15.74
CA THR A 137 -16.78 17.32 -17.04
C THR A 137 -15.75 16.19 -17.03
N SER A 138 -15.78 15.37 -18.09
CA SER A 138 -14.85 14.27 -18.28
C SER A 138 -13.42 14.79 -18.43
N GLN A 139 -12.56 14.46 -17.47
CA GLN A 139 -11.14 14.79 -17.48
C GLN A 139 -10.35 13.64 -16.86
N SER A 140 -9.16 13.39 -17.38
CA SER A 140 -8.22 12.43 -16.83
C SER A 140 -6.86 13.11 -16.69
N VAL A 141 -6.29 13.05 -15.48
CA VAL A 141 -5.00 13.66 -15.15
C VAL A 141 -4.11 12.65 -14.45
N GLU A 142 -2.92 12.43 -14.99
CA GLU A 142 -1.88 11.66 -14.31
C GLU A 142 -1.28 12.48 -13.17
N VAL A 143 -1.26 11.90 -11.97
CA VAL A 143 -0.76 12.55 -10.77
C VAL A 143 0.29 11.68 -10.09
N GLN A 144 1.25 12.34 -9.44
CA GLN A 144 2.29 11.69 -8.65
C GLN A 144 1.94 11.83 -7.16
N ARG A 145 2.67 11.11 -6.31
CA ARG A 145 2.52 11.28 -4.86
C ARG A 145 2.84 12.72 -4.44
N GLY A 146 1.94 13.35 -3.68
CA GLY A 146 2.15 14.70 -3.18
C GLY A 146 0.87 15.46 -2.91
N TRP A 147 1.01 16.71 -2.47
CA TRP A 147 -0.10 17.62 -2.28
C TRP A 147 -0.46 18.32 -3.58
N TYR A 148 -1.75 18.38 -3.86
CA TYR A 148 -2.31 19.05 -5.02
C TYR A 148 -3.32 20.10 -4.61
N THR A 149 -3.49 21.07 -5.49
CA THR A 149 -4.60 22.02 -5.47
C THR A 149 -5.40 21.82 -6.74
N ALA A 150 -6.73 21.87 -6.64
CA ALA A 150 -7.60 21.96 -7.80
C ALA A 150 -8.61 23.09 -7.62
N VAL A 151 -9.00 23.68 -8.75
CA VAL A 151 -10.05 24.68 -8.82
C VAL A 151 -11.28 24.01 -9.39
N ILE A 152 -12.35 23.98 -8.61
CA ILE A 152 -13.65 23.49 -9.00
C ILE A 152 -14.53 24.71 -9.29
N TYR A 153 -15.11 24.79 -10.48
CA TYR A 153 -15.97 25.91 -10.84
C TYR A 153 -17.12 25.47 -11.74
N TRP A 154 -18.23 26.18 -11.65
CA TRP A 154 -19.37 25.99 -12.55
C TRP A 154 -19.39 27.11 -13.60
N PRO A 155 -19.12 26.81 -14.89
CA PRO A 155 -19.24 27.81 -15.95
C PRO A 155 -20.69 28.28 -16.14
N LEU A 156 -20.88 29.57 -16.43
CA LEU A 156 -22.22 30.16 -16.64
C LEU A 156 -22.99 29.55 -17.83
N ASN A 157 -22.28 29.00 -18.82
CA ASN A 157 -22.86 28.43 -20.05
C ASN A 157 -22.72 26.90 -20.12
N SER A 158 -22.58 26.22 -18.98
CA SER A 158 -22.41 24.77 -18.91
C SER A 158 -23.40 24.18 -17.90
N ASN A 159 -23.89 22.97 -18.14
CA ASN A 159 -24.65 22.20 -17.15
C ASN A 159 -23.74 21.35 -16.25
N ASN A 160 -22.43 21.35 -16.53
CA ASN A 160 -21.46 20.51 -15.86
C ASN A 160 -20.48 21.36 -15.06
N VAL A 161 -20.14 20.87 -13.86
CA VAL A 161 -19.05 21.41 -13.04
C VAL A 161 -17.71 20.95 -13.62
N VAL A 162 -16.73 21.85 -13.62
CA VAL A 162 -15.39 21.60 -14.18
C VAL A 162 -14.38 21.58 -13.05
N VAL A 163 -13.51 20.56 -13.06
CA VAL A 163 -12.34 20.47 -12.19
C VAL A 163 -11.11 20.81 -13.02
N THR A 164 -10.51 21.97 -12.79
CA THR A 164 -9.36 22.48 -13.55
C THR A 164 -8.18 22.80 -12.64
N ASN A 165 -7.03 23.13 -13.24
CA ASN A 165 -5.82 23.56 -12.56
C ASN A 165 -5.39 22.58 -11.46
N VAL A 166 -5.37 21.29 -11.78
CA VAL A 166 -4.81 20.26 -10.89
C VAL A 166 -3.29 20.43 -10.88
N THR A 167 -2.79 21.23 -9.96
CA THR A 167 -1.36 21.56 -9.85
C THR A 167 -0.79 21.04 -8.55
N ARG A 168 0.45 20.55 -8.63
CA ARG A 168 1.20 20.12 -7.45
C ARG A 168 1.63 21.35 -6.66
N LYS A 169 1.49 21.30 -5.34
CA LYS A 169 2.05 22.31 -4.42
C LYS A 169 3.56 22.12 -4.25
#